data_AF-A0A7S2K2F7-F1
#
_entry.id   AF-A0A7S2K2F7-F1
#
_cell.length_a   1.000
_cell.length_b   1.000
_cell.length_c   1.000
_cell.angle_alpha   90.00
_cell.angle_beta   90.00
_cell.angle_gamma   90.00
#
_symmetry.space_group_name_H-M   'P 1'
#
loop_
_entity.id
_entity.type
_entity.pdbx_description
1 polymer ?
#
loop_
_entity_poly.entity_id
_entity_poly.type
_entity_poly.pdbx_seq_one_letter_code
_entity_poly.pdbx_strand_id
1 'polypeptide(L)'
;DVGGGAGNSLQLEVADADEVRRALGFGQQGHVCLAALAGCDFGDGLRGIGAERALQCVRALLLHGDEASLRERLSRVLAGEVPEDWAALASMEGCQTCRCCGHGRTRRAKHGVNGCEECGTSRATGGGCRPREGPCPCDFHRRH
;
A
#
# COMPACT_ATOMS: atom_id res chain seq x y z
N ASP A 1 -27.12 54.62 -15.52
CA ASP A 1 -27.05 53.23 -15.09
C ASP A 1 -26.28 52.44 -16.14
N VAL A 2 -24.98 52.20 -15.92
CA VAL A 2 -24.15 51.36 -16.79
C VAL A 2 -23.60 50.28 -15.87
N GLY A 3 -24.21 49.09 -15.96
CA GLY A 3 -23.82 47.92 -15.19
C GLY A 3 -22.40 47.47 -15.58
N GLY A 4 -21.47 47.61 -14.64
CA GLY A 4 -20.13 47.04 -14.75
C GLY A 4 -20.20 45.54 -14.51
N GLY A 5 -19.90 44.76 -15.55
CA GLY A 5 -19.72 43.31 -15.44
C GLY A 5 -18.50 43.01 -14.58
N ALA A 6 -18.70 42.21 -13.53
CA ALA A 6 -17.63 41.67 -12.71
C ALA A 6 -16.79 40.71 -13.58
N GLY A 7 -15.56 41.10 -13.89
CA GLY A 7 -14.58 40.23 -14.52
C GLY A 7 -14.14 39.18 -13.50
N ASN A 8 -14.46 37.91 -13.76
CA ASN A 8 -13.93 36.79 -13.00
C ASN A 8 -12.42 36.71 -13.26
N SER A 9 -11.61 37.10 -12.28
CA SER A 9 -10.15 37.00 -12.39
C SER A 9 -9.76 35.52 -12.40
N LEU A 10 -9.35 35.00 -13.56
CA LEU A 10 -8.78 33.66 -13.66
C LEU A 10 -7.50 33.63 -12.83
N GLN A 11 -7.50 32.85 -11.76
CA GLN A 11 -6.28 32.55 -11.01
C GLN A 11 -5.56 31.40 -11.71
N LEU A 12 -4.34 31.66 -12.16
CA LEU A 12 -3.47 30.64 -12.74
C LEU A 12 -2.61 30.06 -11.62
N GLU A 13 -2.77 28.77 -11.36
CA GLU A 13 -1.81 28.02 -10.55
C GLU A 13 -0.64 27.57 -11.44
N VAL A 14 0.58 27.88 -11.02
CA VAL A 14 1.81 27.47 -11.70
C VAL A 14 2.41 26.31 -10.92
N ALA A 15 2.52 25.15 -11.56
CA ALA A 15 3.21 23.99 -11.02
C ALA A 15 4.60 23.87 -11.66
N ASP A 16 5.65 24.06 -10.87
CA ASP A 16 7.04 23.91 -11.31
C ASP A 16 7.44 22.43 -11.37
N ALA A 17 8.05 22.01 -12.49
CA ALA A 17 8.38 20.61 -12.72
C ALA A 17 9.46 20.09 -11.75
N ASP A 18 10.43 20.93 -11.34
CA ASP A 18 11.46 20.53 -10.39
C ASP A 18 10.93 20.44 -8.96
N GLU A 19 10.00 21.31 -8.58
CA GLU A 19 9.24 21.20 -7.33
C GLU A 19 8.42 19.91 -7.29
N VAL A 20 7.64 19.63 -8.34
CA VAL A 20 6.84 18.40 -8.43
C VAL A 20 7.74 17.16 -8.37
N ARG A 21 8.87 17.15 -9.09
CA ARG A 21 9.83 16.03 -9.04
C ARG A 21 10.33 15.79 -7.62
N ARG A 22 10.71 16.84 -6.90
CA ARG A 22 11.19 16.74 -5.51
C ARG A 22 10.10 16.24 -4.56
N ALA A 23 8.86 16.69 -4.74
CA ALA A 23 7.74 16.30 -3.89
C ALA A 23 7.29 14.84 -4.14
N LEU A 24 7.22 14.42 -5.40
CA LEU A 24 6.70 13.10 -5.76
C LEU A 24 7.76 12.00 -5.77
N GLY A 25 9.02 12.36 -6.01
CA GLY A 25 10.17 11.44 -6.04
C GLY A 25 10.43 10.81 -7.41
N PHE A 26 9.86 11.36 -8.48
CA PHE A 26 10.07 10.91 -9.86
C PHE A 26 9.82 12.04 -10.86
N GLY A 27 10.43 11.93 -12.04
CA GLY A 27 10.23 12.82 -13.17
C GLY A 27 9.19 12.31 -14.17
N GLN A 28 9.45 12.56 -15.45
CA GLN A 28 8.48 12.36 -16.54
C GLN A 28 7.97 10.93 -16.66
N GLN A 29 8.84 9.91 -16.54
CA GLN A 29 8.39 8.51 -16.70
C GLN A 29 7.45 8.10 -15.56
N GLY A 30 7.70 8.63 -14.36
CA GLY A 30 6.80 8.44 -13.22
C GLY A 30 5.42 9.03 -13.46
N HIS A 31 5.33 10.24 -14.02
CA HIS A 31 4.04 10.86 -14.38
C HIS A 31 3.29 10.06 -15.44
N VAL A 32 3.99 9.56 -16.47
CA VAL A 32 3.38 8.71 -17.50
C VAL A 32 2.82 7.43 -16.90
N CYS A 33 3.58 6.75 -16.04
CA CYS A 33 3.12 5.54 -15.35
C CYS A 33 1.95 5.83 -14.41
N LEU A 34 1.98 6.96 -13.70
CA LEU A 34 0.90 7.39 -12.81
C LEU A 34 -0.39 7.65 -13.61
N ALA A 35 -0.31 8.37 -14.73
CA ALA A 35 -1.45 8.62 -15.61
C ALA A 35 -1.99 7.32 -16.24
N ALA A 36 -1.12 6.40 -16.65
CA ALA A 36 -1.53 5.10 -17.18
C ALA A 36 -2.29 4.24 -16.15
N LEU A 37 -1.93 4.35 -14.87
CA LEU A 37 -2.58 3.62 -13.78
C LEU A 37 -3.87 4.29 -13.29
N ALA A 38 -3.85 5.61 -13.07
CA ALA A 38 -4.95 6.38 -12.49
C ALA A 38 -6.01 6.83 -13.52
N GLY A 39 -5.65 6.84 -14.80
CA GLY A 39 -6.44 7.38 -15.88
C GLY A 39 -6.06 8.83 -16.23
N CYS A 40 -6.32 9.20 -17.49
CA CYS A 40 -6.17 10.54 -18.03
C CYS A 40 -7.12 10.72 -19.23
N ASP A 41 -7.10 11.88 -19.88
CA ASP A 41 -7.95 12.18 -21.04
C ASP A 41 -7.84 11.18 -22.20
N PHE A 42 -6.75 10.38 -22.23
CA PHE A 42 -6.47 9.38 -23.27
C PHE A 42 -6.74 7.93 -22.83
N GLY A 43 -7.23 7.69 -21.60
CA GLY A 43 -7.60 6.35 -21.14
C GLY A 43 -8.03 6.30 -19.67
N ASP A 44 -8.98 5.40 -19.37
CA ASP A 44 -9.64 5.32 -18.06
C ASP A 44 -8.77 4.78 -16.91
N GLY A 45 -7.55 4.30 -17.22
CA GLY A 45 -6.66 3.68 -16.24
C GLY A 45 -7.15 2.32 -15.74
N LEU A 46 -6.66 1.89 -14.58
CA LEU A 46 -7.02 0.61 -13.98
C LEU A 46 -8.18 0.73 -13.01
N ARG A 47 -9.15 -0.18 -13.12
CA ARG A 47 -10.34 -0.20 -12.27
C ARG A 47 -9.97 -0.25 -10.78
N GLY A 48 -10.45 0.74 -10.02
CA GLY A 48 -10.23 0.83 -8.57
C GLY A 48 -8.88 1.42 -8.17
N ILE A 49 -8.07 1.90 -9.12
CA ILE A 49 -6.80 2.57 -8.86
C ILE A 49 -6.96 4.06 -9.19
N GLY A 50 -7.05 4.90 -8.15
CA GLY A 50 -6.97 6.36 -8.28
C GLY A 50 -5.54 6.87 -8.13
N ALA A 51 -5.36 8.19 -8.20
CA ALA A 51 -4.05 8.85 -8.17
C ALA A 51 -3.16 8.42 -6.99
N GLU A 52 -3.72 8.27 -5.78
CA GLU A 52 -2.96 7.88 -4.60
C GLU A 52 -2.42 6.44 -4.70
N ARG A 53 -3.26 5.48 -5.12
CA ARG A 53 -2.85 4.08 -5.31
C ARG A 53 -1.86 3.96 -6.47
N ALA A 54 -2.08 4.71 -7.55
CA ALA A 54 -1.14 4.78 -8.67
C ALA A 54 0.23 5.32 -8.23
N LEU A 55 0.26 6.37 -7.41
CA LEU A 55 1.48 6.93 -6.83
C LEU A 55 2.24 5.90 -5.99
N GLN A 56 1.53 5.14 -5.16
CA GLN A 56 2.12 4.05 -4.37
C GLN A 56 2.72 2.96 -5.27
N CYS A 57 2.02 2.57 -6.33
CA CYS A 57 2.53 1.60 -7.32
C CYS A 57 3.81 2.10 -8.01
N VAL A 58 3.83 3.36 -8.46
CA VAL A 58 5.01 3.97 -9.10
C VAL A 58 6.20 3.99 -8.14
N ARG A 59 5.99 4.38 -6.88
CA ARG A 59 7.04 4.35 -5.85
C ARG A 59 7.54 2.94 -5.58
N ALA A 60 6.64 1.96 -5.50
CA ALA A 60 7.03 0.56 -5.34
C ALA A 60 7.89 0.07 -6.51
N LEU A 61 7.55 0.40 -7.75
CA LEU A 61 8.35 0.06 -8.93
C LEU A 61 9.73 0.73 -8.94
N LEU A 62 9.88 1.90 -8.33
CA LEU A 62 11.16 2.61 -8.18
C LEU A 62 12.05 2.01 -7.09
N LEU A 63 11.52 1.20 -6.17
CA LEU A 63 12.36 0.43 -5.24
C LEU A 63 13.14 -0.69 -5.94
N HIS A 64 12.67 -1.11 -7.12
CA HIS A 64 13.26 -2.21 -7.90
C HIS A 64 14.01 -1.73 -9.15
N GLY A 65 14.32 -0.43 -9.24
CA GLY A 65 15.17 0.11 -10.30
C GLY A 65 14.98 1.61 -10.50
N ASP A 66 15.67 2.16 -11.49
CA ASP A 66 15.67 3.59 -11.77
C ASP A 66 14.45 4.07 -12.57
N GLU A 67 14.31 5.39 -12.71
CA GLU A 67 13.23 6.00 -13.47
C GLU A 67 13.28 5.66 -14.97
N ALA A 68 14.48 5.49 -15.55
CA ALA A 68 14.65 5.22 -16.98
C ALA A 68 13.99 3.90 -17.41
N SER A 69 14.01 2.92 -16.52
CA SER A 69 13.45 1.58 -16.74
C SER A 69 12.06 1.37 -16.11
N LEU A 70 11.47 2.43 -15.52
CA LEU A 70 10.18 2.37 -14.83
C LEU A 70 9.02 1.91 -15.74
N ARG A 71 8.91 2.49 -16.93
CA ARG A 71 7.85 2.15 -17.89
C ARG A 71 7.93 0.69 -18.33
N GLU A 72 9.14 0.21 -18.62
CA GLU A 72 9.36 -1.19 -19.02
C GLU A 72 8.98 -2.15 -17.88
N ARG A 73 9.37 -1.85 -16.64
CA ARG A 73 8.97 -2.63 -15.46
C ARG A 73 7.47 -2.65 -15.27
N LEU A 74 6.80 -1.49 -15.37
CA LEU A 74 5.34 -1.43 -15.29
C LEU A 74 4.70 -2.33 -16.35
N SER A 75 5.14 -2.25 -17.61
CA SER A 75 4.62 -3.09 -18.69
C SER A 75 4.81 -4.59 -18.41
N ARG A 76 5.98 -5.00 -17.91
CA ARG A 76 6.25 -6.40 -17.51
C ARG A 76 5.30 -6.87 -16.41
N VAL A 77 5.15 -6.07 -15.34
CA VAL A 77 4.24 -6.38 -14.24
C VAL A 77 2.79 -6.50 -14.72
N LEU A 78 2.34 -5.58 -15.58
CA LEU A 78 1.00 -5.65 -16.17
C LEU A 78 0.81 -6.84 -17.10
N ALA A 79 1.89 -7.32 -17.74
CA ALA A 79 1.90 -8.55 -18.52
C ALA A 79 1.96 -9.83 -17.67
N GLY A 80 2.05 -9.71 -16.34
CA GLY A 80 2.07 -10.83 -15.40
C GLY A 80 3.48 -11.25 -14.95
N GLU A 81 4.54 -10.58 -15.40
CA GLU A 81 5.91 -10.76 -14.91
C GLU A 81 6.07 -10.01 -13.58
N VAL A 82 5.49 -10.56 -12.53
CA VAL A 82 5.54 -10.00 -11.17
C VAL A 82 6.85 -10.43 -10.49
N PRO A 83 7.64 -9.49 -9.92
CA PRO A 83 8.83 -9.84 -9.13
C PRO A 83 8.53 -10.88 -8.05
N GLU A 84 9.44 -11.82 -7.81
CA GLU A 84 9.23 -12.93 -6.86
C GLU A 84 8.84 -12.43 -5.46
N ASP A 85 9.47 -11.35 -4.99
CA ASP A 85 9.15 -10.75 -3.69
C ASP A 85 7.70 -10.26 -3.61
N TRP A 86 7.14 -9.77 -4.72
CA TRP A 86 5.74 -9.31 -4.77
C TRP A 86 4.78 -10.48 -4.87
N ALA A 87 5.14 -11.54 -5.60
CA ALA A 87 4.39 -12.77 -5.64
C ALA A 87 4.31 -13.43 -4.25
N ALA A 88 5.40 -13.38 -3.48
CA ALA A 88 5.44 -13.83 -2.09
C ALA A 88 4.53 -13.00 -1.16
N LEU A 89 4.41 -11.69 -1.39
CA LEU A 89 3.47 -10.84 -0.66
C LEU A 89 2.01 -11.16 -1.01
N ALA A 90 1.69 -11.34 -2.30
CA ALA A 90 0.34 -11.62 -2.76
C ALA A 90 -0.19 -12.99 -2.25
N SER A 91 0.72 -13.94 -2.02
CA SER A 91 0.41 -15.26 -1.45
C SER A 91 0.45 -15.30 0.07
N MET A 92 0.84 -14.20 0.74
CA MET A 92 0.89 -14.14 2.19
C MET A 92 -0.52 -14.14 2.77
N GLU A 93 -0.87 -15.23 3.46
CA GLU A 93 -2.12 -15.25 4.19
C GLU A 93 -2.10 -14.20 5.31
N GLY A 94 -3.28 -13.62 5.61
CA GLY A 94 -3.43 -12.66 6.69
C GLY A 94 -2.89 -13.17 8.03
N CYS A 95 -2.72 -12.28 9.02
CA CYS A 95 -2.18 -12.66 10.34
C CYS A 95 -2.77 -13.98 10.89
N GLN A 96 -1.89 -14.98 11.00
CA GLN A 96 -2.23 -16.34 11.44
C GLN A 96 -2.03 -16.55 12.94
N THR A 97 -1.85 -15.49 13.71
CA THR A 97 -1.70 -15.61 15.17
C THR A 97 -3.03 -15.44 15.89
N CYS A 98 -3.07 -15.78 17.16
CA CYS A 98 -4.18 -15.41 18.04
C CYS A 98 -4.37 -13.88 18.06
N ARG A 99 -5.60 -13.40 17.88
CA ARG A 99 -5.93 -11.96 17.90
C ARG A 99 -5.85 -11.33 19.29
N CYS A 100 -5.90 -12.14 20.35
CA CYS A 100 -5.77 -11.68 21.73
C CYS A 100 -4.30 -11.55 22.15
N CYS A 101 -3.49 -12.61 22.02
CA CYS A 101 -2.11 -12.63 22.51
C CYS A 101 -1.02 -12.49 21.43
N GLY A 102 -1.34 -12.69 20.15
CA GLY A 102 -0.32 -12.69 19.08
C GLY A 102 0.50 -13.98 18.95
N HIS A 103 0.18 -15.02 19.70
CA HIS A 103 0.89 -16.31 19.71
C HIS A 103 0.23 -17.39 18.82
N GLY A 104 0.99 -18.44 18.51
CA GLY A 104 0.55 -19.58 17.68
C GLY A 104 0.60 -19.34 16.16
N ARG A 105 0.38 -20.43 15.39
CA ARG A 105 0.43 -20.45 13.91
C ARG A 105 -0.92 -20.60 13.22
N THR A 106 -2.01 -20.54 13.98
CA THR A 106 -3.37 -20.65 13.44
C THR A 106 -4.21 -19.47 13.93
N ARG A 107 -4.88 -18.78 12.99
CA ARG A 107 -5.72 -17.63 13.33
C ARG A 107 -6.83 -18.02 14.30
N ARG A 108 -6.81 -17.44 15.48
CA ARG A 108 -7.84 -17.62 16.53
C ARG A 108 -8.27 -16.27 17.08
N ALA A 109 -9.52 -16.14 17.51
CA ALA A 109 -9.96 -14.94 18.22
C ALA A 109 -9.30 -14.86 19.61
N LYS A 110 -9.33 -15.98 20.34
CA LYS A 110 -8.61 -16.22 21.60
C LYS A 110 -8.42 -17.74 21.78
N HIS A 111 -7.42 -18.16 22.54
CA HIS A 111 -7.28 -19.54 22.99
C HIS A 111 -8.37 -19.88 24.02
N GLY A 112 -8.78 -21.14 24.03
CA GLY A 112 -9.85 -21.64 24.91
C GLY A 112 -9.29 -22.25 26.19
N VAL A 113 -9.98 -23.26 26.71
CA VAL A 113 -9.68 -23.90 28.00
C VAL A 113 -8.28 -24.50 28.11
N ASN A 114 -7.68 -24.92 27.00
CA ASN A 114 -6.32 -25.47 26.99
C ASN A 114 -5.23 -24.40 27.24
N GLY A 115 -5.59 -23.12 27.12
CA GLY A 115 -4.67 -22.01 27.35
C GLY A 115 -3.73 -21.74 26.16
N CYS A 116 -2.66 -21.02 26.44
CA CYS A 116 -1.61 -20.60 25.52
C CYS A 116 -0.27 -20.73 26.24
N GLU A 117 0.55 -21.66 25.76
CA GLU A 117 1.87 -21.96 26.33
C GLU A 117 2.78 -20.72 26.38
N GLU A 118 2.83 -19.97 25.28
CA GLU A 118 3.59 -18.72 25.17
C GLU A 118 3.08 -17.61 26.13
N CYS A 119 1.82 -17.66 26.55
CA CYS A 119 1.28 -16.77 27.60
C CYS A 119 1.47 -17.32 29.02
N GLY A 120 1.92 -18.57 29.17
CA GLY A 120 1.91 -19.30 30.43
C GLY A 120 0.51 -19.61 30.97
N THR A 121 -0.53 -19.61 30.12
CA THR A 121 -1.89 -20.00 30.52
C THR A 121 -2.16 -21.46 30.17
N SER A 122 -2.83 -22.19 31.06
CA SER A 122 -3.20 -23.60 30.87
C SER A 122 -4.55 -23.89 31.52
N ARG A 123 -5.06 -25.13 31.40
CA ARG A 123 -6.26 -25.58 32.14
C ARG A 123 -6.16 -25.31 33.64
N ALA A 124 -4.99 -25.51 34.23
CA ALA A 124 -4.77 -25.32 35.67
C ALA A 124 -4.88 -23.86 36.10
N THR A 125 -4.66 -22.91 35.18
CA THR A 125 -4.74 -21.46 35.44
C THR A 125 -6.06 -20.85 34.95
N GLY A 126 -7.06 -21.67 34.59
CA GLY A 126 -8.35 -21.19 34.03
C GLY A 126 -8.39 -21.02 32.51
N GLY A 127 -7.32 -21.40 31.78
CA GLY A 127 -7.25 -21.34 30.32
C GLY A 127 -7.07 -19.93 29.74
N GLY A 128 -7.42 -19.75 28.47
CA GLY A 128 -7.44 -18.44 27.82
C GLY A 128 -6.08 -17.94 27.29
N CYS A 129 -5.96 -16.63 27.12
CA CYS A 129 -4.69 -15.95 26.80
C CYS A 129 -4.60 -14.64 27.57
N ARG A 130 -3.39 -14.09 27.63
CA ARG A 130 -3.18 -12.71 28.05
C ARG A 130 -3.31 -11.76 26.87
N PRO A 131 -3.72 -10.50 27.08
CA PRO A 131 -3.63 -9.47 26.06
C PRO A 131 -2.19 -9.37 25.52
N ARG A 132 -2.06 -9.15 24.22
CA ARG A 132 -0.76 -8.96 23.58
C ARG A 132 -0.09 -7.70 24.12
N GLU A 133 1.16 -7.84 24.53
CA GLU A 133 2.05 -6.72 24.84
C GLU A 133 2.86 -6.37 23.59
N GLY A 134 2.58 -5.20 23.00
CA GLY A 134 3.29 -4.72 21.81
C GLY A 134 2.70 -5.13 20.45
N PRO A 135 3.44 -4.83 19.35
CA PRO A 135 3.00 -5.13 17.99
C PRO A 135 3.01 -6.63 17.72
N CYS A 136 2.23 -7.05 16.73
CA CYS A 136 2.23 -8.45 16.31
C CYS A 136 3.58 -8.79 15.64
N PRO A 137 4.28 -9.86 16.06
CA PRO A 137 5.58 -10.21 15.48
C PRO A 137 5.49 -10.97 14.16
N CYS A 138 4.28 -11.25 13.65
CA CYS A 138 4.12 -12.08 12.46
C CYS A 138 4.54 -11.34 11.19
N ASP A 139 5.03 -12.09 10.20
CA ASP A 139 5.54 -11.51 8.95
C ASP A 139 4.50 -10.67 8.20
N PHE A 140 3.22 -11.06 8.27
CA PHE A 140 2.12 -10.29 7.71
C PHE A 140 2.11 -8.83 8.18
N HIS A 141 2.16 -8.56 9.49
CA HIS A 141 2.16 -7.18 10.02
C HIS A 141 3.54 -6.51 9.96
N ARG A 142 4.61 -7.25 9.65
CA ARG A 142 5.93 -6.66 9.37
C ARG A 142 6.03 -6.15 7.94
N ARG A 143 5.23 -6.71 7.02
CA ARG A 143 5.28 -6.42 5.59
C ARG A 143 4.06 -5.66 5.06
N HIS A 144 3.05 -5.42 5.90
CA HIS A 144 1.84 -4.62 5.65
C HIS A 144 1.62 -3.64 6.80
#